data_AF-A0A954FKM5-F1
#
_entry.id   AF-A0A954FKM5-F1
#
_cell.length_a   1.000
_cell.length_b   1.000
_cell.length_c   1.000
_cell.angle_alpha   90.00
_cell.angle_beta   90.00
_cell.angle_gamma   90.00
#
_symmetry.space_group_name_H-M   'P 1'
#
loop_
_entity.id
_entity.type
_entity.pdbx_description
1 polymer ?
#
loop_
_entity_poly.entity_id
_entity_poly.type
_entity_poly.pdbx_seq_one_letter_code
_entity_poly.pdbx_strand_id
1 'polypeptide(L)'
;MSFSLRMIVLIFVAALLFMLFTSMSRSSRSTGLAPSLDPVEEQSFVGTATCIRCHEEIGETHAASGHANTFHSTADFVPAKALHGKVFEDALRSNRIRYHWDSEGLSSSIPGRFDDAEFPLMYALGSGTHGVSFLTILPHSDGSDVGLEHRMTLFGAEHSPGITPGHEYLDAPTEDAEHFGRVLDPEKLRRCVECHTTGGRIEHGEVLAASLHVGCESCHGPGSSHVAAMDRGLPADTYFKAIKWPKAIDEIRTCGSCHRLPETVKPSEISTTSPVLPRFQPVGMMQSPCFVKSSGQMRCTTCHDPHEKTSSASTDYHRICLSCHETYSVPDCTVAADRCVECHMPAVPIAGAAFHDHWIRVRNTDEAVTGNQKISPDH
;
A
#
# COMPACT_ATOMS: atom_id res chain seq x y z
N MET A 1 65.73 34.66 53.77
CA MET A 1 64.90 35.29 52.71
C MET A 1 64.34 34.22 51.77
N SER A 2 63.35 33.43 52.21
CA SER A 2 62.73 32.37 51.39
C SER A 2 61.26 32.07 51.75
N PHE A 3 60.55 33.02 52.36
CA PHE A 3 59.16 32.81 52.81
C PHE A 3 58.09 33.62 52.07
N SER A 4 58.44 34.50 51.11
CA SER A 4 57.45 35.40 50.49
C SER A 4 56.93 35.00 49.10
N LEU A 5 57.43 33.94 48.45
CA LEU A 5 56.96 33.59 47.10
C LEU A 5 55.84 32.53 47.10
N ARG A 6 55.84 31.58 48.05
CA ARG A 6 54.81 30.52 48.15
C ARG A 6 53.44 31.05 48.59
N MET A 7 53.40 32.10 49.42
CA MET A 7 52.15 32.65 49.94
C MET A 7 51.42 33.52 48.90
N ILE A 8 52.17 34.21 48.03
CA ILE A 8 51.59 35.03 46.94
C ILE A 8 50.98 34.14 45.85
N VAL A 9 51.60 33.00 45.52
CA VAL A 9 51.06 32.05 44.53
C VAL A 9 49.78 31.38 45.04
N LEU A 10 49.70 31.03 46.33
CA LEU A 10 48.48 30.43 46.91
C LEU A 10 47.31 31.42 46.96
N ILE A 11 47.56 32.71 47.23
CA ILE A 11 46.52 33.75 47.23
C ILE A 11 46.00 34.01 45.80
N PHE A 12 46.88 34.00 44.79
CA PHE A 12 46.47 34.17 43.40
C PHE A 12 45.66 32.99 42.85
N VAL A 13 46.02 31.75 43.20
CA VAL A 13 45.27 30.55 42.79
C VAL A 13 43.90 30.48 43.48
N ALA A 14 43.81 30.86 44.77
CA ALA A 14 42.53 30.92 45.48
C ALA A 14 41.60 32.03 44.94
N ALA A 15 42.15 33.19 44.56
CA ALA A 15 41.38 34.28 43.95
C ALA A 15 40.86 33.93 42.55
N LEU A 16 41.65 33.21 41.73
CA LEU A 16 41.21 32.73 40.41
C LEU A 16 40.10 31.67 40.52
N LEU A 17 40.21 30.75 41.49
CA LEU A 17 39.17 29.74 41.75
C LEU A 17 37.88 30.36 42.30
N PHE A 18 37.98 31.44 43.09
CA PHE A 18 36.80 32.17 43.59
C PHE A 18 36.10 33.02 42.50
N MET A 19 36.86 33.60 41.56
CA MET A 19 36.28 34.27 40.38
C MET A 19 35.63 33.28 39.40
N LEU A 20 36.18 32.06 39.26
CA LEU A 20 35.55 30.99 38.48
C LEU A 20 34.27 30.46 39.13
N PHE A 21 34.19 30.41 40.47
CA PHE A 21 32.98 30.00 41.19
C PHE A 21 31.87 31.07 41.23
N THR A 22 32.21 32.35 41.19
CA THR A 22 31.23 33.46 41.25
C THR A 22 30.64 33.84 39.88
N SER A 23 31.27 33.42 38.78
CA SER A 23 30.71 33.54 37.42
C SER A 23 29.62 32.50 37.10
N MET A 24 29.44 31.49 37.96
CA MET A 24 28.40 30.45 37.77
C MET A 24 27.11 30.68 38.59
N SER A 25 26.92 31.86 39.19
CA SER A 25 25.68 32.17 39.91
C SER A 25 24.96 33.39 39.35
N ARG A 26 23.76 33.15 38.80
CA ARG A 26 22.70 34.06 38.32
C ARG A 26 22.63 34.32 36.81
N SER A 27 21.97 33.40 36.14
CA SER A 27 20.79 33.74 35.33
C SER A 27 19.69 32.72 35.64
N SER A 28 18.86 33.02 36.63
CA SER A 28 17.58 32.32 36.80
C SER A 28 16.63 32.83 35.71
N ARG A 29 16.83 32.37 34.47
CA ARG A 29 15.70 32.22 33.56
C ARG A 29 14.94 30.99 34.03
N SER A 30 13.65 31.16 34.30
CA SER A 30 12.74 30.03 34.40
C SER A 30 12.76 29.31 33.05
N THR A 31 13.67 28.36 32.89
CA THR A 31 13.45 27.26 31.96
C THR A 31 12.28 26.52 32.57
N GLY A 32 11.07 26.76 32.04
CA GLY A 32 10.01 25.78 32.18
C GLY A 32 10.64 24.46 31.76
N LEU A 33 10.79 23.54 32.71
CA LEU A 33 11.12 22.17 32.40
C LEU A 33 10.05 21.75 31.38
N ALA A 34 10.48 21.54 30.13
CA ALA A 34 9.68 20.74 29.22
C ALA A 34 9.32 19.47 30.01
N PRO A 35 8.05 19.05 30.03
CA PRO A 35 7.68 17.84 30.73
C PRO A 35 8.63 16.76 30.25
N SER A 36 9.31 16.08 31.18
CA SER A 36 10.11 14.91 30.84
C SER A 36 9.16 13.97 30.13
N LEU A 37 9.38 13.78 28.82
CA LEU A 37 8.67 12.76 28.07
C LEU A 37 9.05 11.46 28.77
N ASP A 38 8.10 10.83 29.44
CA ASP A 38 8.24 9.47 29.92
C ASP A 38 8.82 8.60 28.78
N PRO A 39 9.59 7.53 29.10
CA PRO A 39 10.12 6.63 28.08
C PRO A 39 8.98 6.29 27.12
N VAL A 40 9.18 6.55 25.82
CA VAL A 40 8.15 6.30 24.80
C VAL A 40 7.75 4.84 24.94
N GLU A 41 6.59 4.62 25.53
CA GLU A 41 5.92 3.33 25.60
C GLU A 41 5.91 2.75 24.18
N GLU A 42 6.12 1.44 24.04
CA GLU A 42 6.18 0.78 22.74
C GLU A 42 4.94 1.17 21.93
N GLN A 43 5.15 1.90 20.81
CA GLN A 43 4.03 2.50 20.09
C GLN A 43 3.15 1.40 19.50
N SER A 44 1.85 1.54 19.66
CA SER A 44 0.86 0.54 19.26
C SER A 44 -0.17 1.15 18.31
N PHE A 45 -0.76 0.29 17.48
CA PHE A 45 -1.83 0.67 16.59
C PHE A 45 -3.11 0.90 17.38
N VAL A 46 -3.80 2.01 17.12
CA VAL A 46 -5.06 2.40 17.78
C VAL A 46 -6.30 2.21 16.90
N GLY A 47 -6.09 1.89 15.62
CA GLY A 47 -7.13 1.65 14.63
C GLY A 47 -7.74 2.92 14.05
N THR A 48 -8.22 2.84 12.80
CA THR A 48 -8.81 3.96 12.07
C THR A 48 -9.98 4.62 12.82
N ALA A 49 -10.80 3.83 13.52
CA ALA A 49 -11.93 4.35 14.30
C ALA A 49 -11.53 5.32 15.42
N THR A 50 -10.29 5.28 15.88
CA THR A 50 -9.75 6.25 16.85
C THR A 50 -9.40 7.56 16.16
N CYS A 51 -8.75 7.50 15.00
CA CYS A 51 -8.29 8.66 14.22
C CYS A 51 -9.46 9.55 13.78
N ILE A 52 -10.53 8.95 13.27
CA ILE A 52 -11.66 9.68 12.66
C ILE A 52 -12.52 10.44 13.68
N ARG A 53 -12.33 10.21 14.99
CA ARG A 53 -13.01 10.99 16.04
C ARG A 53 -12.57 12.44 16.06
N CYS A 54 -11.32 12.70 15.67
CA CYS A 54 -10.75 14.04 15.57
C CYS A 54 -10.54 14.49 14.11
N HIS A 55 -10.36 13.53 13.20
CA HIS A 55 -10.12 13.76 11.77
C HIS A 55 -11.30 13.29 10.91
N GLU A 56 -12.49 13.78 11.22
CA GLU A 56 -13.75 13.34 10.60
C GLU A 56 -13.74 13.54 9.08
N GLU A 57 -13.42 14.74 8.60
CA GLU A 57 -13.42 15.08 7.17
C GLU A 57 -12.51 14.15 6.34
N ILE A 58 -11.26 13.94 6.78
CA ILE A 58 -10.33 13.01 6.11
C ILE A 58 -10.81 11.55 6.25
N GLY A 59 -11.45 11.23 7.39
CA GLY A 59 -12.05 9.92 7.61
C GLY A 59 -13.15 9.60 6.60
N GLU A 60 -14.01 10.58 6.30
CA GLU A 60 -15.09 10.46 5.32
C GLU A 60 -14.55 10.23 3.91
N THR A 61 -13.56 11.02 3.48
CA THR A 61 -12.96 10.84 2.16
C THR A 61 -12.24 9.50 2.06
N HIS A 62 -11.50 9.10 3.11
CA HIS A 62 -10.75 7.86 3.13
C HIS A 62 -11.68 6.65 3.08
N ALA A 63 -12.83 6.69 3.74
CA ALA A 63 -13.83 5.62 3.71
C ALA A 63 -14.35 5.35 2.28
N ALA A 64 -14.37 6.36 1.41
CA ALA A 64 -14.74 6.21 0.00
C ALA A 64 -13.58 5.71 -0.89
N SER A 65 -12.36 5.65 -0.38
CA SER A 65 -11.17 5.21 -1.13
C SER A 65 -11.13 3.69 -1.31
N GLY A 66 -10.30 3.25 -2.26
CA GLY A 66 -10.01 1.82 -2.41
C GLY A 66 -9.26 1.22 -1.22
N HIS A 67 -8.45 2.02 -0.52
CA HIS A 67 -7.66 1.58 0.64
C HIS A 67 -8.54 1.13 1.81
N ALA A 68 -9.70 1.76 2.02
CA ALA A 68 -10.66 1.39 3.06
C ALA A 68 -11.41 0.07 2.80
N ASN A 69 -11.25 -0.54 1.63
CA ASN A 69 -12.04 -1.69 1.18
C ASN A 69 -11.16 -2.88 0.74
N THR A 70 -9.95 -3.02 1.29
CA THR A 70 -8.96 -3.99 0.81
C THR A 70 -9.09 -5.39 1.37
N PHE A 71 -9.85 -5.58 2.46
CA PHE A 71 -9.91 -6.87 3.16
C PHE A 71 -11.28 -7.07 3.82
N HIS A 72 -11.88 -8.24 3.60
CA HIS A 72 -13.17 -8.61 4.21
C HIS A 72 -13.18 -10.09 4.59
N SER A 73 -13.86 -10.43 5.68
CA SER A 73 -14.37 -11.80 5.86
C SER A 73 -15.39 -12.08 4.75
N THR A 74 -15.41 -13.30 4.21
CA THR A 74 -16.42 -13.66 3.18
C THR A 74 -17.83 -13.77 3.74
N ALA A 75 -17.99 -13.88 5.06
CA ALA A 75 -19.30 -13.78 5.73
C ALA A 75 -19.89 -12.36 5.60
N ASP A 76 -19.05 -11.33 5.71
CA ASP A 76 -19.47 -9.92 5.65
C ASP A 76 -19.36 -9.30 4.25
N PHE A 77 -18.81 -10.03 3.29
CA PHE A 77 -18.57 -9.54 1.94
C PHE A 77 -19.76 -9.83 1.01
N VAL A 78 -20.57 -8.81 0.72
CA VAL A 78 -21.79 -8.94 -0.10
C VAL A 78 -21.56 -9.63 -1.46
N PRO A 79 -20.50 -9.33 -2.24
CA PRO A 79 -20.25 -10.03 -3.50
C PRO A 79 -19.97 -11.53 -3.33
N ALA A 80 -19.44 -11.99 -2.19
CA ALA A 80 -19.30 -13.43 -1.93
C ALA A 80 -20.67 -14.12 -1.83
N LYS A 81 -21.64 -13.50 -1.15
CA LYS A 81 -23.01 -14.03 -1.09
C LYS A 81 -23.65 -14.22 -2.47
N ALA A 82 -23.33 -13.34 -3.41
CA ALA A 82 -23.82 -13.41 -4.79
C ALA A 82 -23.21 -14.58 -5.60
N LEU A 83 -22.23 -15.30 -5.06
CA LEU A 83 -21.66 -16.52 -5.65
C LEU A 83 -22.41 -17.79 -5.28
N HIS A 84 -23.29 -17.76 -4.27
CA HIS A 84 -24.04 -18.94 -3.84
C HIS A 84 -24.74 -19.65 -5.02
N GLY A 85 -24.45 -20.94 -5.21
CA GLY A 85 -25.02 -21.77 -6.26
C GLY A 85 -24.39 -21.57 -7.65
N LYS A 86 -23.51 -20.58 -7.84
CA LYS A 86 -22.79 -20.35 -9.10
C LYS A 86 -21.69 -21.37 -9.29
N VAL A 87 -21.34 -21.59 -10.57
CA VAL A 87 -20.24 -22.45 -10.98
C VAL A 87 -19.25 -21.62 -11.78
N PHE A 88 -17.98 -21.73 -11.42
CA PHE A 88 -16.86 -21.19 -12.19
C PHE A 88 -16.20 -22.33 -12.97
N GLU A 89 -16.06 -22.13 -14.27
CA GLU A 89 -15.46 -23.10 -15.18
C GLU A 89 -13.95 -22.79 -15.30
N ASP A 90 -13.11 -23.57 -14.63
CA ASP A 90 -11.66 -23.48 -14.73
C ASP A 90 -11.16 -24.37 -15.87
N ALA A 91 -11.17 -23.81 -17.07
CA ALA A 91 -10.75 -24.51 -18.29
C ALA A 91 -9.29 -24.99 -18.24
N LEU A 92 -8.41 -24.30 -17.49
CA LEU A 92 -6.99 -24.67 -17.37
C LEU A 92 -6.80 -25.97 -16.57
N ARG A 93 -7.70 -26.24 -15.63
CA ARG A 93 -7.68 -27.46 -14.79
C ARG A 93 -8.74 -28.49 -15.20
N SER A 94 -9.57 -28.16 -16.20
CA SER A 94 -10.77 -28.94 -16.54
C SER A 94 -11.64 -29.20 -15.29
N ASN A 95 -11.73 -28.20 -14.41
CA ASN A 95 -12.47 -28.26 -13.16
C ASN A 95 -13.71 -27.36 -13.23
N ARG A 96 -14.75 -27.78 -12.53
CA ARG A 96 -15.96 -26.99 -12.30
C ARG A 96 -16.00 -26.70 -10.80
N ILE A 97 -15.86 -25.44 -10.41
CA ILE A 97 -15.86 -25.06 -9.00
C ILE A 97 -17.22 -24.49 -8.67
N ARG A 98 -17.99 -25.17 -7.82
CA ARG A 98 -19.29 -24.70 -7.34
C ARG A 98 -19.08 -23.94 -6.04
N TYR A 99 -19.70 -22.77 -5.92
CA TYR A 99 -19.65 -21.96 -4.71
C TYR A 99 -20.92 -22.12 -3.88
N HIS A 100 -20.73 -22.12 -2.57
CA HIS A 100 -21.79 -22.11 -1.56
C HIS A 100 -21.51 -20.98 -0.58
N TRP A 101 -22.57 -20.52 0.08
CA TRP A 101 -22.47 -19.42 1.03
C TRP A 101 -23.55 -19.59 2.08
N ASP A 102 -23.18 -19.39 3.33
CA ASP A 102 -24.06 -19.33 4.48
C ASP A 102 -23.58 -18.25 5.48
N SER A 103 -24.03 -18.32 6.74
CA SER A 103 -23.63 -17.35 7.77
C SER A 103 -22.16 -17.43 8.20
N GLU A 104 -21.48 -18.55 7.94
CA GLU A 104 -20.06 -18.74 8.26
C GLU A 104 -19.14 -18.23 7.14
N GLY A 105 -19.67 -18.08 5.92
CA GLY A 105 -18.98 -17.42 4.81
C GLY A 105 -19.12 -18.17 3.50
N LEU A 106 -18.14 -17.93 2.61
CA LEU A 106 -18.06 -18.57 1.30
C LEU A 106 -17.31 -19.90 1.41
N SER A 107 -17.79 -20.92 0.72
CA SER A 107 -17.10 -22.18 0.52
C SER A 107 -17.20 -22.60 -0.95
N SER A 108 -16.42 -23.60 -1.35
CA SER A 108 -16.48 -24.16 -2.70
C SER A 108 -16.29 -25.66 -2.71
N SER A 109 -16.90 -26.35 -3.67
CA SER A 109 -16.66 -27.77 -3.93
C SER A 109 -16.39 -28.01 -5.41
N ILE A 110 -15.74 -29.14 -5.73
CA ILE A 110 -15.47 -29.57 -7.11
C ILE A 110 -16.32 -30.81 -7.38
N PRO A 111 -17.47 -30.69 -8.07
CA PRO A 111 -18.38 -31.80 -8.28
C PRO A 111 -17.71 -33.03 -8.91
N GLY A 112 -17.90 -34.20 -8.29
CA GLY A 112 -17.30 -35.47 -8.69
C GLY A 112 -15.86 -35.68 -8.21
N ARG A 113 -15.34 -34.80 -7.34
CA ARG A 113 -14.04 -34.96 -6.67
C ARG A 113 -14.17 -34.72 -5.17
N PHE A 114 -13.27 -35.32 -4.38
CA PHE A 114 -13.19 -35.12 -2.94
C PHE A 114 -14.52 -35.34 -2.20
N ASP A 115 -15.32 -36.31 -2.67
CA ASP A 115 -16.67 -36.60 -2.16
C ASP A 115 -17.60 -35.37 -2.09
N ASP A 116 -17.41 -34.42 -3.01
CA ASP A 116 -18.10 -33.12 -3.07
C ASP A 116 -17.94 -32.26 -1.80
N ALA A 117 -16.90 -32.52 -1.01
CA ALA A 117 -16.60 -31.78 0.20
C ALA A 117 -16.42 -30.28 -0.07
N GLU A 118 -16.94 -29.47 0.84
CA GLU A 118 -16.80 -28.02 0.79
C GLU A 118 -15.47 -27.59 1.41
N PHE A 119 -14.80 -26.69 0.70
CA PHE A 119 -13.53 -26.10 1.08
C PHE A 119 -13.74 -24.59 1.30
N PRO A 120 -13.41 -24.04 2.48
CA PRO A 120 -13.76 -22.66 2.85
C PRO A 120 -12.91 -21.64 2.09
N LEU A 121 -13.52 -20.51 1.75
CA LEU A 121 -12.88 -19.28 1.28
C LEU A 121 -13.06 -18.24 2.39
N MET A 122 -12.06 -18.05 3.24
CA MET A 122 -12.22 -17.31 4.49
C MET A 122 -12.25 -15.79 4.28
N TYR A 123 -11.37 -15.29 3.42
CA TYR A 123 -11.17 -13.85 3.24
C TYR A 123 -11.24 -13.44 1.77
N ALA A 124 -11.70 -12.22 1.54
CA ALA A 124 -11.74 -11.54 0.25
C ALA A 124 -10.76 -10.35 0.28
N LEU A 125 -9.81 -10.32 -0.65
CA LEU A 125 -8.71 -9.36 -0.71
C LEU A 125 -8.78 -8.54 -2.01
N GLY A 126 -8.83 -7.22 -1.87
CA GLY A 126 -8.83 -6.26 -2.97
C GLY A 126 -9.97 -5.26 -2.88
N SER A 127 -9.78 -4.05 -3.42
CA SER A 127 -10.73 -2.94 -3.31
C SER A 127 -11.97 -3.04 -4.19
N GLY A 128 -12.05 -4.05 -5.06
CA GLY A 128 -13.10 -4.17 -6.08
C GLY A 128 -12.87 -3.34 -7.35
N THR A 129 -12.01 -2.32 -7.33
CA THR A 129 -11.72 -1.50 -8.53
C THR A 129 -11.08 -2.32 -9.66
N HIS A 130 -10.08 -3.13 -9.33
CA HIS A 130 -9.40 -4.00 -10.29
C HIS A 130 -9.85 -5.45 -10.14
N GLY A 131 -9.90 -5.93 -8.89
CA GLY A 131 -10.53 -7.19 -8.57
C GLY A 131 -10.45 -7.56 -7.10
N VAL A 132 -11.06 -8.68 -6.77
CA VAL A 132 -11.10 -9.27 -5.43
C VAL A 132 -10.77 -10.76 -5.53
N SER A 133 -9.67 -11.16 -4.93
CA SER A 133 -9.21 -12.55 -4.84
C SER A 133 -9.57 -13.15 -3.49
N PHE A 134 -9.66 -14.47 -3.40
CA PHE A 134 -10.03 -15.15 -2.14
C PHE A 134 -8.86 -15.91 -1.52
N LEU A 135 -8.84 -15.96 -0.20
CA LEU A 135 -7.78 -16.54 0.60
C LEU A 135 -8.36 -17.49 1.66
N THR A 136 -7.67 -18.60 1.88
CA THR A 136 -7.85 -19.49 3.03
C THR A 136 -6.54 -19.60 3.79
N ILE A 137 -6.62 -19.68 5.12
CA ILE A 137 -5.47 -19.99 5.96
C ILE A 137 -5.58 -21.45 6.35
N LEU A 138 -4.50 -22.20 6.16
CA LEU A 138 -4.43 -23.64 6.41
C LEU A 138 -3.31 -23.91 7.40
N PRO A 139 -3.53 -24.80 8.39
CA PRO A 139 -2.45 -25.26 9.24
C PRO A 139 -1.50 -26.13 8.42
N HIS A 140 -0.19 -25.93 8.63
CA HIS A 140 0.86 -26.74 8.02
C HIS A 140 1.43 -27.75 9.04
N SER A 141 2.02 -28.84 8.53
CA SER A 141 2.47 -29.96 9.38
C SER A 141 3.60 -29.60 10.36
N ASP A 142 4.33 -28.51 10.10
CA ASP A 142 5.38 -28.01 10.99
C ASP A 142 4.86 -27.03 12.07
N GLY A 143 3.54 -26.83 12.13
CA GLY A 143 2.89 -25.91 13.06
C GLY A 143 2.83 -24.45 12.60
N SER A 144 3.31 -24.13 11.39
CA SER A 144 3.10 -22.82 10.77
C SER A 144 1.75 -22.74 10.06
N ASP A 145 1.31 -21.52 9.73
CA ASP A 145 0.14 -21.27 8.90
C ASP A 145 0.58 -20.96 7.46
N VAL A 146 -0.05 -21.62 6.48
CA VAL A 146 0.13 -21.38 5.04
C VAL A 146 -1.15 -20.84 4.42
N GLY A 147 -1.02 -20.13 3.31
CA GLY A 147 -2.16 -19.55 2.60
C GLY A 147 -2.58 -20.43 1.43
N LEU A 148 -3.85 -20.36 1.05
CA LEU A 148 -4.32 -20.80 -0.26
C LEU A 148 -4.99 -19.62 -0.96
N GLU A 149 -4.36 -19.09 -1.99
CA GLU A 149 -4.98 -18.12 -2.90
C GLU A 149 -5.84 -18.88 -3.90
N HIS A 150 -7.13 -18.62 -3.95
CA HIS A 150 -8.08 -19.39 -4.75
C HIS A 150 -7.95 -19.12 -6.25
N ARG A 151 -8.42 -20.08 -7.07
CA ARG A 151 -8.36 -20.03 -8.54
C ARG A 151 -9.16 -18.90 -9.19
N MET A 152 -10.14 -18.34 -8.49
CA MET A 152 -11.04 -17.33 -9.03
C MET A 152 -10.83 -15.96 -8.36
N THR A 153 -10.80 -14.92 -9.19
CA THR A 153 -10.87 -13.52 -8.81
C THR A 153 -12.11 -12.89 -9.43
N LEU A 154 -12.79 -12.00 -8.70
CA LEU A 154 -13.88 -11.18 -9.23
C LEU A 154 -13.29 -9.89 -9.79
N PHE A 155 -13.50 -9.59 -11.08
CA PHE A 155 -12.92 -8.44 -11.77
C PHE A 155 -13.94 -7.34 -12.05
N GLY A 156 -13.47 -6.10 -11.95
CA GLY A 156 -14.22 -4.88 -12.24
C GLY A 156 -15.41 -4.66 -11.29
N ALA A 157 -16.13 -3.55 -11.52
CA ALA A 157 -17.29 -3.17 -10.71
C ALA A 157 -18.41 -4.24 -10.74
N GLU A 158 -18.48 -5.02 -11.82
CA GLU A 158 -19.57 -5.98 -12.03
C GLU A 158 -19.27 -7.33 -11.38
N HIS A 159 -18.10 -7.45 -10.74
CA HIS A 159 -17.62 -8.65 -10.08
C HIS A 159 -17.66 -9.89 -10.99
N SER A 160 -17.19 -9.72 -12.23
CA SER A 160 -17.15 -10.81 -13.21
C SER A 160 -16.06 -11.82 -12.83
N PRO A 161 -16.38 -13.11 -12.68
CA PRO A 161 -15.39 -14.10 -12.28
C PRO A 161 -14.38 -14.38 -13.40
N GLY A 162 -13.12 -14.49 -13.05
CA GLY A 162 -12.03 -14.89 -13.94
C GLY A 162 -10.92 -15.62 -13.20
N ILE A 163 -9.95 -16.16 -13.94
CA ILE A 163 -8.79 -16.83 -13.34
C ILE A 163 -7.95 -15.81 -12.56
N THR A 164 -7.56 -16.16 -11.34
CA THR A 164 -6.72 -15.32 -10.49
C THR A 164 -5.38 -15.03 -11.20
N PRO A 165 -4.91 -13.77 -11.25
CA PRO A 165 -3.73 -13.44 -12.06
C PRO A 165 -2.48 -14.23 -11.65
N GLY A 166 -1.79 -14.82 -12.63
CA GLY A 166 -0.61 -15.67 -12.44
C GLY A 166 -0.94 -17.16 -12.26
N HIS A 167 -2.22 -17.52 -12.09
CA HIS A 167 -2.66 -18.92 -12.00
C HIS A 167 -2.67 -19.65 -13.33
N GLU A 168 -2.57 -18.91 -14.43
CA GLU A 168 -2.39 -19.41 -15.79
C GLU A 168 -1.02 -20.09 -16.03
N TYR A 169 -0.04 -19.82 -15.16
CA TYR A 169 1.32 -20.35 -15.27
C TYR A 169 1.62 -21.46 -14.25
N LEU A 170 0.61 -21.92 -13.50
CA LEU A 170 0.80 -22.95 -12.48
C LEU A 170 0.80 -24.34 -13.10
N ASP A 171 1.77 -25.16 -12.70
CA ASP A 171 1.86 -26.57 -13.05
C ASP A 171 0.70 -27.40 -12.50
N ALA A 172 0.50 -28.60 -13.05
CA ALA A 172 -0.52 -29.54 -12.57
C ALA A 172 -0.43 -29.75 -11.05
N PRO A 173 -1.58 -29.89 -10.35
CA PRO A 173 -1.59 -29.93 -8.90
C PRO A 173 -0.93 -31.22 -8.42
N THR A 174 -0.09 -31.09 -7.40
CA THR A 174 0.62 -32.18 -6.73
C THR A 174 -0.02 -32.55 -5.39
N GLU A 175 -0.81 -31.65 -4.81
CA GLU A 175 -1.57 -31.86 -3.58
C GLU A 175 -3.06 -31.49 -3.77
N ASP A 176 -3.93 -32.05 -2.93
CA ASP A 176 -5.39 -31.87 -3.04
C ASP A 176 -5.80 -30.38 -2.98
N ALA A 177 -5.19 -29.60 -2.08
CA ALA A 177 -5.48 -28.17 -1.92
C ALA A 177 -5.16 -27.36 -3.20
N GLU A 178 -4.19 -27.80 -4.02
CA GLU A 178 -3.79 -27.11 -5.25
C GLU A 178 -4.85 -27.23 -6.37
N HIS A 179 -5.87 -28.08 -6.20
CA HIS A 179 -7.04 -28.07 -7.08
C HIS A 179 -7.94 -26.85 -6.87
N PHE A 180 -7.89 -26.23 -5.68
CA PHE A 180 -8.67 -25.06 -5.30
C PHE A 180 -7.88 -23.74 -5.43
N GLY A 181 -6.55 -23.79 -5.52
CA GLY A 181 -5.75 -22.58 -5.57
C GLY A 181 -4.24 -22.80 -5.62
N ARG A 182 -3.50 -21.73 -5.32
CA ARG A 182 -2.05 -21.72 -5.15
C ARG A 182 -1.72 -21.69 -3.66
N VAL A 183 -0.95 -22.66 -3.19
CA VAL A 183 -0.41 -22.63 -1.83
C VAL A 183 0.64 -21.53 -1.72
N LEU A 184 0.50 -20.70 -0.69
CA LEU A 184 1.39 -19.60 -0.35
C LEU A 184 2.18 -20.00 0.89
N ASP A 185 3.51 -19.92 0.80
CA ASP A 185 4.37 -20.04 1.96
C ASP A 185 4.05 -18.97 3.03
N PRO A 186 4.46 -19.17 4.30
CA PRO A 186 4.12 -18.26 5.39
C PRO A 186 4.56 -16.81 5.14
N GLU A 187 5.66 -16.60 4.42
CA GLU A 187 6.16 -15.26 4.09
C GLU A 187 5.25 -14.55 3.08
N LYS A 188 4.79 -15.25 2.04
CA LYS A 188 3.80 -14.74 1.06
C LYS A 188 2.46 -14.47 1.73
N LEU A 189 1.97 -15.40 2.54
CA LEU A 189 0.72 -15.23 3.28
C LEU A 189 0.78 -13.98 4.19
N ARG A 190 1.86 -13.82 4.96
CA ARG A 190 2.06 -12.62 5.80
C ARG A 190 2.03 -11.33 4.99
N ARG A 191 2.68 -11.30 3.81
CA ARG A 191 2.65 -10.12 2.92
C ARG A 191 1.24 -9.77 2.44
N CYS A 192 0.38 -10.76 2.18
CA CYS A 192 -1.02 -10.50 1.84
C CYS A 192 -1.72 -9.74 2.97
N VAL A 193 -1.56 -10.21 4.21
CA VAL A 193 -2.15 -9.55 5.40
C VAL A 193 -1.58 -8.15 5.60
N GLU A 194 -0.26 -7.98 5.48
CA GLU A 194 0.40 -6.68 5.67
C GLU A 194 -0.02 -5.64 4.64
N CYS A 195 -0.25 -6.03 3.38
CA CYS A 195 -0.64 -5.09 2.32
C CYS A 195 -2.14 -4.77 2.33
N HIS A 196 -2.96 -5.64 2.92
CA HIS A 196 -4.43 -5.51 2.87
C HIS A 196 -5.06 -5.10 4.21
N THR A 197 -4.29 -5.02 5.29
CA THR A 197 -4.76 -4.64 6.62
C THR A 197 -3.81 -3.63 7.29
N THR A 198 -4.18 -3.13 8.47
CA THR A 198 -3.34 -2.24 9.28
C THR A 198 -2.94 -2.95 10.57
N GLY A 199 -1.62 -3.12 10.79
CA GLY A 199 -1.11 -3.85 11.96
C GLY A 199 -1.55 -5.31 12.01
N GLY A 200 -1.83 -5.89 10.84
CA GLY A 200 -2.33 -7.25 10.73
C GLY A 200 -1.28 -8.33 10.98
N ARG A 201 -1.73 -9.43 11.57
CA ARG A 201 -0.95 -10.64 11.81
C ARG A 201 -1.85 -11.86 11.77
N ILE A 202 -1.25 -13.03 11.71
CA ILE A 202 -1.95 -14.30 11.69
C ILE A 202 -1.72 -14.99 13.02
N GLU A 203 -2.80 -15.37 13.68
CA GLU A 203 -2.78 -16.11 14.93
C GLU A 203 -3.84 -17.20 14.88
N HIS A 204 -3.43 -18.45 15.11
CA HIS A 204 -4.32 -19.62 15.15
C HIS A 204 -5.22 -19.77 13.92
N GLY A 205 -4.68 -19.56 12.71
CA GLY A 205 -5.44 -19.66 11.47
C GLY A 205 -6.33 -18.44 11.16
N GLU A 206 -6.31 -17.38 11.97
CA GLU A 206 -7.13 -16.19 11.77
C GLU A 206 -6.31 -14.92 11.58
N VAL A 207 -6.89 -13.94 10.87
CA VAL A 207 -6.27 -12.61 10.70
C VAL A 207 -6.76 -11.68 11.81
N LEU A 208 -5.81 -11.19 12.60
CA LEU A 208 -6.04 -10.16 13.61
C LEU A 208 -5.36 -8.87 13.18
N ALA A 209 -6.09 -7.75 13.17
CA ALA A 209 -5.57 -6.46 12.75
C ALA A 209 -6.15 -5.32 13.59
N ALA A 210 -5.42 -4.20 13.65
CA ALA A 210 -5.96 -2.96 14.22
C ALA A 210 -7.02 -2.35 13.31
N SER A 211 -6.93 -2.59 12.00
CA SER A 211 -8.00 -2.30 11.04
C SER A 211 -7.95 -3.32 9.90
N LEU A 212 -9.10 -3.88 9.53
CA LEU A 212 -9.25 -4.85 8.45
C LEU A 212 -9.31 -4.17 7.07
N HIS A 213 -8.40 -3.23 6.84
CA HIS A 213 -8.18 -2.54 5.58
C HIS A 213 -6.84 -1.78 5.65
N VAL A 214 -6.39 -1.18 4.55
CA VAL A 214 -5.31 -0.19 4.59
C VAL A 214 -5.86 1.08 5.24
N GLY A 215 -5.43 1.35 6.47
CA GLY A 215 -5.94 2.42 7.32
C GLY A 215 -4.92 3.52 7.54
N CYS A 216 -5.27 4.50 8.36
CA CYS A 216 -4.46 5.71 8.60
C CYS A 216 -3.03 5.35 9.02
N GLU A 217 -2.91 4.38 9.92
CA GLU A 217 -1.63 3.98 10.52
C GLU A 217 -0.79 3.09 9.59
N SER A 218 -1.32 2.61 8.45
CA SER A 218 -0.49 1.93 7.42
C SER A 218 0.45 2.92 6.73
N CYS A 219 0.03 4.18 6.57
CA CYS A 219 0.85 5.23 5.96
C CYS A 219 1.50 6.14 7.01
N HIS A 220 0.81 6.41 8.12
CA HIS A 220 1.30 7.29 9.18
C HIS A 220 2.03 6.53 10.30
N GLY A 221 1.97 5.20 10.37
CA GLY A 221 2.54 4.43 11.47
C GLY A 221 1.67 4.45 12.74
N PRO A 222 2.09 3.72 13.81
CA PRO A 222 1.31 3.55 15.02
C PRO A 222 1.04 4.87 15.76
N GLY A 223 -0.23 5.11 16.11
CA GLY A 223 -0.74 6.40 16.61
C GLY A 223 -0.89 6.52 18.13
N SER A 224 -0.60 5.49 18.92
CA SER A 224 -0.89 5.50 20.37
C SER A 224 -0.27 6.68 21.13
N SER A 225 0.97 7.05 20.81
CA SER A 225 1.66 8.17 21.43
C SER A 225 1.03 9.53 21.06
N HIS A 226 0.58 9.66 19.80
CA HIS A 226 -0.12 10.84 19.32
C HIS A 226 -1.47 11.00 20.02
N VAL A 227 -2.27 9.94 20.08
CA VAL A 227 -3.58 9.96 20.76
C VAL A 227 -3.41 10.32 22.25
N ALA A 228 -2.48 9.68 22.95
CA ALA A 228 -2.22 9.97 24.36
C ALA A 228 -1.77 11.43 24.59
N ALA A 229 -1.06 12.03 23.64
CA ALA A 229 -0.68 13.44 23.70
C ALA A 229 -1.89 14.36 23.52
N MET A 230 -2.77 14.05 22.57
CA MET A 230 -3.99 14.84 22.31
C MET A 230 -4.97 14.78 23.48
N ASP A 231 -5.14 13.60 24.08
CA ASP A 231 -5.97 13.42 25.28
C ASP A 231 -5.47 14.25 26.48
N ARG A 232 -4.16 14.51 26.55
CA ARG A 232 -3.52 15.38 27.55
C ARG A 232 -3.59 16.87 27.20
N GLY A 233 -4.20 17.24 26.09
CA GLY A 233 -4.28 18.62 25.60
C GLY A 233 -2.93 19.19 25.17
N LEU A 234 -1.96 18.33 24.81
CA LEU A 234 -0.67 18.78 24.31
C LEU A 234 -0.82 19.32 22.88
N PRO A 235 0.08 20.20 22.41
CA PRO A 235 0.09 20.69 21.03
C PRO A 235 0.09 19.55 20.01
N ALA A 236 -0.64 19.71 18.89
CA ALA A 236 -0.80 18.70 17.84
C ALA A 236 0.52 18.17 17.24
N ASP A 237 1.60 18.95 17.36
CA ASP A 237 2.94 18.57 16.94
C ASP A 237 3.72 17.73 17.97
N THR A 238 3.14 17.46 19.13
CA THR A 238 3.76 16.65 20.19
C THR A 238 3.69 15.17 19.82
N TYR A 239 4.82 14.45 19.92
CA TYR A 239 4.96 13.03 19.53
C TYR A 239 4.68 12.74 18.04
N PHE A 240 5.16 13.64 17.18
CA PHE A 240 5.08 13.59 15.72
C PHE A 240 5.93 12.47 15.06
N LYS A 241 5.79 11.22 15.53
CA LYS A 241 6.33 10.04 14.84
C LYS A 241 5.35 9.45 13.83
N ALA A 242 4.20 10.09 13.62
CA ALA A 242 3.43 9.86 12.40
C ALA A 242 4.35 10.15 11.21
N ILE A 243 4.57 9.16 10.34
CA ILE A 243 5.53 9.23 9.24
C ILE A 243 5.32 10.55 8.48
N LYS A 244 6.27 11.47 8.62
CA LYS A 244 6.50 12.51 7.62
C LYS A 244 7.37 11.88 6.55
N TRP A 245 7.07 12.18 5.30
CA TRP A 245 7.93 11.85 4.17
C TRP A 245 8.83 13.05 3.84
N PRO A 246 9.94 13.29 4.58
CA PRO A 246 10.77 14.48 4.38
C PRO A 246 11.33 14.51 2.96
N LYS A 247 11.56 13.34 2.35
CA LYS A 247 11.95 13.21 0.95
C LYS A 247 10.88 12.47 0.17
N ALA A 248 10.77 12.77 -1.13
CA ALA A 248 9.85 12.08 -2.04
C ALA A 248 10.07 10.56 -2.05
N ILE A 249 11.32 10.11 -1.91
CA ILE A 249 11.63 8.68 -1.85
C ILE A 249 11.05 7.98 -0.60
N ASP A 250 10.88 8.69 0.51
CA ASP A 250 10.31 8.11 1.73
C ASP A 250 8.81 7.81 1.54
N GLU A 251 8.13 8.69 0.81
CA GLU A 251 6.75 8.49 0.38
C GLU A 251 6.61 7.34 -0.62
N ILE A 252 7.45 7.34 -1.65
CA ILE A 252 7.46 6.28 -2.67
C ILE A 252 7.70 4.91 -2.02
N ARG A 253 8.62 4.82 -1.04
CA ARG A 253 8.85 3.58 -0.29
C ARG A 253 7.65 3.16 0.54
N THR A 254 6.95 4.11 1.14
CA THR A 254 5.74 3.81 1.91
C THR A 254 4.66 3.23 1.01
N CYS A 255 4.40 3.85 -0.15
CA CYS A 255 3.44 3.34 -1.14
C CYS A 255 3.90 1.99 -1.75
N GLY A 256 5.19 1.89 -2.06
CA GLY A 256 5.82 0.73 -2.69
C GLY A 256 5.97 -0.49 -1.78
N SER A 257 5.70 -0.36 -0.48
CA SER A 257 5.55 -1.51 0.41
C SER A 257 4.47 -2.49 -0.09
N CYS A 258 3.39 -1.93 -0.67
CA CYS A 258 2.28 -2.68 -1.24
C CYS A 258 2.28 -2.62 -2.78
N HIS A 259 2.53 -1.44 -3.35
CA HIS A 259 2.53 -1.20 -4.80
C HIS A 259 3.82 -1.61 -5.52
N ARG A 260 4.75 -2.26 -4.80
CA ARG A 260 6.07 -2.74 -5.23
C ARG A 260 7.06 -1.63 -5.55
N LEU A 261 8.33 -1.94 -5.29
CA LEU A 261 9.49 -1.12 -5.63
C LEU A 261 10.39 -1.84 -6.64
N PRO A 262 11.26 -1.12 -7.37
CA PRO A 262 12.14 -1.73 -8.38
C PRO A 262 12.97 -2.89 -7.85
N GLU A 263 13.38 -2.85 -6.58
CA GLU A 263 14.20 -3.90 -5.95
C GLU A 263 13.44 -5.22 -5.75
N THR A 264 12.10 -5.19 -5.85
CA THR A 264 11.22 -6.36 -5.69
C THR A 264 10.78 -6.99 -7.02
N VAL A 265 11.24 -6.43 -8.15
CA VAL A 265 10.92 -6.86 -9.51
C VAL A 265 12.20 -7.31 -10.20
N LYS A 266 12.14 -8.35 -11.05
CA LYS A 266 13.34 -8.79 -11.77
C LYS A 266 13.80 -7.68 -12.72
N PRO A 267 15.10 -7.38 -12.82
CA PRO A 267 15.58 -6.34 -13.73
C PRO A 267 15.13 -6.54 -15.19
N SER A 268 15.01 -7.79 -15.64
CA SER A 268 14.51 -8.13 -16.98
C SER A 268 13.02 -7.81 -17.21
N GLU A 269 12.24 -7.65 -16.15
CA GLU A 269 10.81 -7.32 -16.20
C GLU A 269 10.57 -5.80 -16.19
N ILE A 270 11.59 -5.00 -15.88
CA ILE A 270 11.57 -3.54 -15.95
C ILE A 270 11.88 -3.10 -17.38
N SER A 271 10.89 -3.26 -18.26
CA SER A 271 10.97 -2.95 -19.69
C SER A 271 9.73 -2.19 -20.15
N THR A 272 9.87 -1.30 -21.15
CA THR A 272 8.74 -0.57 -21.75
C THR A 272 7.72 -1.47 -22.42
N THR A 273 8.11 -2.71 -22.74
CA THR A 273 7.26 -3.74 -23.36
C THR A 273 6.73 -4.78 -22.37
N SER A 274 7.03 -4.63 -21.08
CA SER A 274 6.60 -5.58 -20.05
C SER A 274 5.09 -5.50 -19.84
N PRO A 275 4.33 -6.59 -20.08
CA PRO A 275 2.88 -6.57 -19.95
C PRO A 275 2.40 -6.51 -18.50
N VAL A 276 3.28 -6.77 -17.52
CA VAL A 276 2.93 -6.83 -16.09
C VAL A 276 3.38 -5.60 -15.31
N LEU A 277 4.35 -4.83 -15.82
CA LEU A 277 4.90 -3.65 -15.17
C LEU A 277 3.86 -2.57 -14.82
N PRO A 278 2.79 -2.32 -15.62
CA PRO A 278 1.76 -1.34 -15.26
C PRO A 278 1.07 -1.57 -13.91
N ARG A 279 1.15 -2.79 -13.36
CA ARG A 279 0.64 -3.11 -12.00
C ARG A 279 1.50 -2.55 -10.87
N PHE A 280 2.73 -2.14 -11.16
CA PHE A 280 3.74 -1.72 -10.19
C PHE A 280 4.06 -0.23 -10.38
N GLN A 281 3.13 0.62 -9.95
CA GLN A 281 3.13 2.05 -10.25
C GLN A 281 4.42 2.78 -9.84
N PRO A 282 4.98 2.54 -8.62
CA PRO A 282 6.24 3.16 -8.22
C PRO A 282 7.41 2.77 -9.13
N VAL A 283 7.43 1.53 -9.63
CA VAL A 283 8.49 1.05 -10.53
C VAL A 283 8.47 1.84 -11.82
N GLY A 284 7.32 1.94 -12.49
CA GLY A 284 7.18 2.74 -13.71
C GLY A 284 7.47 4.23 -13.47
N MET A 285 6.95 4.78 -12.37
CA MET A 285 7.12 6.19 -12.03
C MET A 285 8.60 6.57 -11.89
N MET A 286 9.39 5.73 -11.21
CA MET A 286 10.83 5.98 -11.01
C MET A 286 11.64 5.95 -12.32
N GLN A 287 11.13 5.31 -13.37
CA GLN A 287 11.76 5.30 -14.70
C GLN A 287 11.31 6.45 -15.60
N SER A 288 10.29 7.20 -15.19
CA SER A 288 9.68 8.24 -16.02
C SER A 288 10.60 9.45 -16.17
N PRO A 289 10.67 10.09 -17.36
CA PRO A 289 11.47 11.29 -17.56
C PRO A 289 11.11 12.42 -16.59
N CYS A 290 9.84 12.56 -16.17
CA CYS A 290 9.44 13.55 -15.18
C CYS A 290 10.10 13.31 -13.81
N PHE A 291 10.13 12.06 -13.34
CA PHE A 291 10.82 11.69 -12.11
C PHE A 291 12.32 11.95 -12.21
N VAL A 292 12.96 11.50 -13.29
CA VAL A 292 14.42 11.68 -13.51
C VAL A 292 14.80 13.15 -13.62
N LYS A 293 14.09 13.93 -14.46
CA LYS A 293 14.39 15.36 -14.68
C LYS A 293 14.12 16.21 -13.44
N SER A 294 13.17 15.81 -12.59
CA SER A 294 12.94 16.45 -11.28
C SER A 294 14.04 16.14 -10.26
N SER A 295 15.06 15.34 -10.61
CA SER A 295 16.03 14.80 -9.65
C SER A 295 15.37 14.00 -8.51
N GLY A 296 14.34 13.21 -8.85
CA GLY A 296 13.62 12.33 -7.92
C GLY A 296 12.73 13.06 -6.92
N GLN A 297 12.25 14.27 -7.24
CA GLN A 297 11.38 15.06 -6.37
C GLN A 297 9.88 14.77 -6.58
N MET A 298 9.52 14.10 -7.67
CA MET A 298 8.13 13.68 -7.90
C MET A 298 7.67 12.68 -6.84
N ARG A 299 6.43 12.85 -6.39
CA ARG A 299 5.76 12.08 -5.34
C ARG A 299 4.51 11.42 -5.89
N CYS A 300 4.01 10.36 -5.24
CA CYS A 300 2.70 9.80 -5.58
C CYS A 300 1.62 10.88 -5.37
N THR A 301 1.75 11.63 -4.28
CA THR A 301 0.93 12.79 -3.90
C THR A 301 1.13 14.03 -4.77
N THR A 302 2.07 14.03 -5.72
CA THR A 302 2.08 15.07 -6.75
C THR A 302 0.85 14.96 -7.66
N CYS A 303 0.30 13.74 -7.82
CA CYS A 303 -0.81 13.49 -8.73
C CYS A 303 -2.08 12.97 -8.05
N HIS A 304 -1.97 12.26 -6.93
CA HIS A 304 -3.09 11.59 -6.27
C HIS A 304 -3.25 12.03 -4.83
N ASP A 305 -4.48 12.28 -4.39
CA ASP A 305 -4.77 12.34 -2.95
C ASP A 305 -4.89 10.90 -2.39
N PRO A 306 -4.07 10.50 -1.40
CA PRO A 306 -4.10 9.16 -0.85
C PRO A 306 -5.30 8.91 0.08
N HIS A 307 -6.00 9.98 0.50
CA HIS A 307 -7.21 9.89 1.31
C HIS A 307 -8.48 9.88 0.47
N GLU A 308 -8.42 10.02 -0.85
CA GLU A 308 -9.63 10.03 -1.69
C GLU A 308 -9.68 8.82 -2.61
N LYS A 309 -10.85 8.60 -3.21
CA LYS A 309 -10.96 7.69 -4.34
C LYS A 309 -10.19 8.27 -5.53
N THR A 310 -9.28 7.49 -6.09
CA THR A 310 -8.56 7.87 -7.30
C THR A 310 -9.53 8.20 -8.43
N SER A 311 -9.38 9.40 -9.03
CA SER A 311 -10.21 9.81 -10.15
C SER A 311 -9.94 8.95 -11.38
N SER A 312 -11.00 8.62 -12.13
CA SER A 312 -10.94 7.99 -13.44
C SER A 312 -11.05 8.99 -14.60
N ALA A 313 -11.16 10.29 -14.32
CA ALA A 313 -11.33 11.31 -15.35
C ALA A 313 -9.98 11.87 -15.81
N SER A 314 -9.65 11.66 -17.09
CA SER A 314 -8.41 12.12 -17.72
C SER A 314 -8.17 13.64 -17.58
N THR A 315 -9.25 14.42 -17.52
CA THR A 315 -9.22 15.89 -17.35
C THR A 315 -8.67 16.33 -16.00
N ASP A 316 -8.87 15.55 -14.94
CA ASP A 316 -8.40 15.90 -13.59
C ASP A 316 -6.87 15.88 -13.53
N TYR A 317 -6.28 14.93 -14.24
CA TYR A 317 -4.82 14.78 -14.35
C TYR A 317 -4.19 15.76 -15.33
N HIS A 318 -4.93 16.22 -16.35
CA HIS A 318 -4.41 17.17 -17.33
C HIS A 318 -3.86 18.44 -16.68
N ARG A 319 -4.59 19.01 -15.72
CA ARG A 319 -4.15 20.20 -14.97
C ARG A 319 -2.84 19.97 -14.21
N ILE A 320 -2.63 18.76 -13.67
CA ILE A 320 -1.39 18.38 -12.99
C ILE A 320 -0.24 18.32 -14.01
N CYS A 321 -0.46 17.76 -15.20
CA CYS A 321 0.57 17.76 -16.25
C CYS A 321 0.97 19.20 -16.64
N LEU A 322 -0.01 20.09 -16.77
CA LEU A 322 0.23 21.49 -17.16
C LEU A 322 0.94 22.33 -16.10
N SER A 323 1.00 21.89 -14.84
CA SER A 323 1.77 22.62 -13.82
C SER A 323 3.28 22.62 -14.07
N CYS A 324 3.77 21.71 -14.93
CA CYS A 324 5.18 21.62 -15.32
C CYS A 324 5.39 21.74 -16.84
N HIS A 325 4.36 21.45 -17.65
CA HIS A 325 4.40 21.47 -19.11
C HIS A 325 3.72 22.72 -19.69
N GLU A 326 4.08 23.92 -19.22
CA GLU A 326 3.46 25.20 -19.63
C GLU A 326 3.62 25.50 -21.13
N THR A 327 4.67 24.98 -21.76
CA THR A 327 4.90 25.05 -23.20
C THR A 327 4.90 23.65 -23.78
N TYR A 328 3.78 23.27 -24.40
CA TYR A 328 3.69 22.04 -25.16
C TYR A 328 3.13 22.35 -26.54
N SER A 329 3.83 21.90 -27.58
CA SER A 329 3.25 21.78 -28.91
C SER A 329 2.90 20.31 -29.08
N VAL A 330 1.62 20.01 -29.28
CA VAL A 330 1.23 18.73 -29.88
C VAL A 330 1.16 19.00 -31.38
N PRO A 331 2.15 18.62 -32.19
CA PRO A 331 2.05 18.82 -33.64
C PRO A 331 0.85 17.99 -34.13
N ASP A 332 -0.15 18.66 -34.72
CA ASP A 332 -1.29 18.07 -35.41
C ASP A 332 -2.02 16.90 -34.68
N CYS A 333 -2.40 17.09 -33.42
CA CYS A 333 -3.34 16.18 -32.77
C CYS A 333 -4.74 16.80 -32.65
N THR A 334 -5.70 16.25 -33.40
CA THR A 334 -7.12 16.64 -33.33
C THR A 334 -7.88 15.97 -32.18
N VAL A 335 -7.27 15.00 -31.48
CA VAL A 335 -7.99 14.05 -30.61
C VAL A 335 -7.96 14.41 -29.13
N ALA A 336 -6.95 15.10 -28.59
CA ALA A 336 -6.99 15.48 -27.17
C ALA A 336 -5.90 16.46 -26.73
N ALA A 337 -6.22 17.76 -26.64
CA ALA A 337 -5.35 18.72 -25.97
C ALA A 337 -5.34 18.53 -24.44
N ASP A 338 -6.39 17.94 -23.87
CA ASP A 338 -6.68 17.85 -22.43
C ASP A 338 -6.71 16.41 -21.86
N ARG A 339 -6.19 15.42 -22.61
CA ARG A 339 -6.19 14.01 -22.17
C ARG A 339 -4.79 13.38 -22.24
N CYS A 340 -3.83 14.01 -21.59
CA CYS A 340 -2.42 13.58 -21.60
C CYS A 340 -2.23 12.09 -21.22
N VAL A 341 -3.02 11.60 -20.27
CA VAL A 341 -2.93 10.22 -19.75
C VAL A 341 -3.27 9.15 -20.78
N GLU A 342 -4.06 9.45 -21.80
CA GLU A 342 -4.44 8.47 -22.84
C GLU A 342 -3.24 8.06 -23.69
N CYS A 343 -2.32 8.99 -23.94
CA CYS A 343 -1.12 8.74 -24.75
C CYS A 343 0.11 8.46 -23.90
N HIS A 344 0.27 9.18 -22.78
CA HIS A 344 1.49 9.08 -21.95
C HIS A 344 1.42 8.02 -20.86
N MET A 345 0.21 7.60 -20.47
CA MET A 345 -0.05 6.61 -19.42
C MET A 345 -1.19 5.66 -19.81
N PRO A 346 -1.19 5.07 -21.02
CA PRO A 346 -2.36 4.33 -21.48
C PRO A 346 -2.68 3.16 -20.55
N ALA A 347 -3.98 2.87 -20.45
CA ALA A 347 -4.45 1.69 -19.74
C ALA A 347 -4.01 0.42 -20.49
N VAL A 348 -3.38 -0.50 -19.76
CA VAL A 348 -2.94 -1.81 -20.25
C VAL A 348 -3.85 -2.87 -19.64
N PRO A 349 -4.57 -3.68 -20.46
CA PRO A 349 -5.39 -4.76 -19.95
C PRO A 349 -4.50 -5.91 -19.44
N ILE A 350 -4.76 -6.36 -18.21
CA ILE A 350 -4.02 -7.43 -17.56
C ILE A 350 -5.00 -8.33 -16.82
N ALA A 351 -5.12 -9.58 -17.27
CA ALA A 351 -5.88 -10.65 -16.63
C ALA A 351 -7.31 -10.24 -16.19
N GLY A 352 -8.06 -9.52 -17.04
CA GLY A 352 -9.44 -9.11 -16.75
C GLY A 352 -9.59 -7.75 -16.05
N ALA A 353 -8.49 -7.12 -15.65
CA ALA A 353 -8.44 -5.74 -15.18
C ALA A 353 -7.68 -4.84 -16.18
N ALA A 354 -7.61 -3.53 -15.92
CA ALA A 354 -6.77 -2.60 -16.65
C ALA A 354 -6.03 -1.67 -15.70
N PHE A 355 -4.77 -1.34 -16.04
CA PHE A 355 -3.90 -0.49 -15.24
C PHE A 355 -3.22 0.55 -16.11
N HIS A 356 -3.21 1.81 -15.68
CA HIS A 356 -2.46 2.86 -16.36
C HIS A 356 -0.95 2.66 -16.15
N ASP A 357 -0.19 2.69 -17.24
CA ASP A 357 1.28 2.61 -17.17
C ASP A 357 1.86 3.89 -16.54
N HIS A 358 2.45 3.75 -15.35
CA HIS A 358 3.12 4.84 -14.66
C HIS A 358 4.56 5.06 -15.12
N TRP A 359 5.05 4.32 -16.13
CA TRP A 359 6.23 4.74 -16.89
C TRP A 359 5.84 5.82 -17.92
N ILE A 360 5.52 7.00 -17.37
CA ILE A 360 5.00 8.18 -18.08
C ILE A 360 6.02 8.66 -19.10
N ARG A 361 5.69 8.62 -20.39
CA ARG A 361 6.61 9.02 -21.48
C ARG A 361 5.87 9.30 -22.78
N VAL A 362 6.53 9.97 -23.72
CA VAL A 362 6.11 9.96 -25.13
C VAL A 362 6.35 8.55 -25.66
N ARG A 363 5.32 7.92 -26.23
CA ARG A 363 5.39 6.57 -26.78
C ARG A 363 5.57 6.63 -28.29
N ASN A 364 6.44 5.78 -28.83
CA ASN A 364 6.54 5.59 -30.28
C ASN A 364 5.35 4.75 -30.77
N THR A 365 4.97 4.90 -32.04
CA THR A 365 3.84 4.17 -32.65
C THR A 365 3.98 2.64 -32.55
N ASP A 366 5.21 2.12 -32.48
CA ASP A 366 5.48 0.68 -32.34
C ASP A 366 5.32 0.17 -30.88
N GLU A 367 5.28 1.06 -29.89
CA GLU A 367 4.96 0.73 -28.49
C GLU A 367 3.45 0.82 -28.20
N ALA A 368 2.67 1.31 -29.17
CA ALA A 368 1.22 1.38 -29.05
C ALA A 368 0.61 0.01 -29.40
N VAL A 369 -0.08 -0.58 -28.41
CA VAL A 369 -1.03 -1.68 -28.59
C VAL A 369 -0.41 -3.08 -28.81
N THR A 370 0.19 -3.65 -27.77
CA THR A 370 0.03 -5.10 -27.51
C THR A 370 -1.23 -5.33 -26.68
N GLY A 371 -2.36 -4.94 -27.27
CA GLY A 371 -3.68 -5.02 -26.66
C GLY A 371 -4.76 -5.00 -27.74
N ASN A 372 -4.57 -5.80 -28.78
CA ASN A 372 -5.54 -6.14 -29.81
C ASN A 372 -6.59 -5.07 -30.16
N GLN A 373 -6.19 -3.99 -30.83
CA GLN A 373 -7.07 -3.24 -31.72
C GLN A 373 -6.25 -2.72 -32.90
N LYS A 374 -6.69 -3.09 -34.11
CA LYS A 374 -6.22 -2.54 -35.38
C LYS A 374 -6.38 -1.02 -35.34
N ILE A 375 -5.29 -0.29 -35.15
CA ILE A 375 -5.21 1.09 -35.61
C ILE A 375 -4.46 1.01 -36.94
N SER A 376 -5.18 1.29 -38.02
CA SER A 376 -4.62 1.41 -39.37
C SER A 376 -3.54 2.50 -39.35
N PRO A 377 -2.39 2.30 -40.03
CA PRO A 377 -1.46 3.39 -40.22
C PRO A 377 -2.05 4.28 -41.30
N ASP A 378 -2.58 5.44 -40.90
CA ASP A 378 -2.61 6.64 -41.73
C ASP A 378 -2.94 7.85 -40.84
N HIS A 379 -1.96 8.76 -40.81
CA HIS A 379 -1.94 10.12 -40.22
C HIS A 379 -1.44 10.26 -38.78
#